data_AF-A0A1M6XD82-F1
#
_entry.id   AF-A0A1M6XD82-F1
#
_cell.length_a   1.000
_cell.length_b   1.000
_cell.length_c   1.000
_cell.angle_alpha   90.00
_cell.angle_beta   90.00
_cell.angle_gamma   90.00
#
_symmetry.space_group_name_H-M   'P 1'
#
loop_
_entity.id
_entity.type
_entity.pdbx_description
1 polymer ?
#
loop_
_entity_poly.entity_id
_entity_poly.type
_entity_poly.pdbx_seq_one_letter_code
_entity_poly.pdbx_strand_id
1 'polypeptide(L)'
;MLEITDLKRRFLKLMIQDGINEIQLEELEKTLNIILPKDFKEIASFFSGGSLGIIDNYNFAKTCEGGNIVDETLRLREAINLPANFIVLSEPPESLIVMDLKEKPSIIWCDANDVSNLEHKSFCNEPNVWEDYSEYFNELLTDEEEDKLS
;
A
#
# COMPACT_ATOMS: atom_id res chain seq x y z
N MET A 1 13.26 -1.36 -8.36
CA MET A 1 12.95 0.08 -8.39
C MET A 1 12.80 0.62 -9.80
N LEU A 2 11.55 0.89 -10.14
CA LEU A 2 11.14 1.43 -11.42
C LEU A 2 11.28 2.96 -11.46
N GLU A 3 11.28 3.53 -12.67
CA GLU A 3 11.37 4.97 -12.88
C GLU A 3 10.04 5.64 -12.52
N ILE A 4 9.98 6.34 -11.38
CA ILE A 4 8.74 6.97 -10.87
C ILE A 4 8.15 8.00 -11.85
N THR A 5 8.98 8.68 -12.63
CA THR A 5 8.51 9.61 -13.67
C THR A 5 7.68 8.90 -14.75
N ASP A 6 8.05 7.67 -15.09
CA ASP A 6 7.29 6.87 -16.06
C ASP A 6 5.97 6.37 -15.47
N LEU A 7 6.00 5.88 -14.22
CA LEU A 7 4.80 5.46 -13.49
C LEU A 7 3.79 6.61 -13.38
N LYS A 8 4.25 7.80 -13.01
CA LYS A 8 3.41 9.00 -12.96
C LYS A 8 2.80 9.31 -14.33
N ARG A 9 3.60 9.28 -15.39
CA ARG A 9 3.13 9.55 -16.76
C ARG A 9 2.06 8.54 -17.20
N ARG A 10 2.21 7.26 -16.84
CA ARG A 10 1.21 6.21 -17.11
C ARG A 10 -0.07 6.42 -16.32
N PHE A 11 0.06 6.62 -15.00
CA PHE A 11 -1.06 6.91 -14.11
C PHE A 11 -1.92 8.10 -14.62
N LEU A 12 -1.28 9.21 -15.00
CA LEU A 12 -2.00 10.41 -15.46
C LEU A 12 -2.72 10.26 -16.81
N LYS A 13 -2.49 9.17 -17.56
CA LYS A 13 -3.32 8.83 -18.74
C LYS A 13 -4.64 8.18 -18.35
N LEU A 14 -4.70 7.58 -17.17
CA LEU A 14 -5.81 6.77 -16.68
C LEU A 14 -6.67 7.55 -15.69
N MET A 15 -6.03 8.36 -14.86
CA MET A 15 -6.57 8.93 -13.62
C MET A 15 -6.18 10.41 -13.48
N ILE A 16 -6.92 11.15 -12.66
CA ILE A 16 -6.56 12.51 -12.27
C ILE A 16 -5.57 12.43 -11.11
N GLN A 17 -4.58 13.33 -11.08
CA GLN A 17 -3.66 13.43 -9.94
C GLN A 17 -4.44 13.79 -8.66
N ASP A 18 -4.33 12.95 -7.64
CA ASP A 18 -5.04 13.08 -6.37
C ASP A 18 -4.11 12.97 -5.15
N GLY A 19 -2.80 12.83 -5.37
CA GLY A 19 -1.79 12.63 -4.32
C GLY A 19 -1.82 13.63 -3.16
N ILE A 20 -1.17 13.21 -2.07
CA ILE A 20 -1.11 13.95 -0.80
C ILE A 20 0.14 14.82 -0.71
N ASN A 21 0.09 15.84 0.15
CA ASN A 21 1.22 16.75 0.35
C ASN A 21 2.18 16.28 1.47
N GLU A 22 3.32 16.96 1.60
CA GLU A 22 4.36 16.64 2.57
C GLU A 22 3.86 16.68 4.02
N ILE A 23 2.98 17.63 4.38
CA ILE A 23 2.42 17.73 5.73
C ILE A 23 1.58 16.49 6.07
N GLN A 24 0.78 16.00 5.12
CA GLN A 24 -0.02 14.79 5.29
C GLN A 24 0.86 13.54 5.40
N LEU A 25 1.96 13.47 4.64
CA LEU A 25 2.95 12.38 4.74
C LEU A 25 3.65 12.40 6.11
N GLU A 26 4.09 13.56 6.58
CA GLU A 26 4.70 13.73 7.90
C GLU A 26 3.73 13.34 9.02
N GLU A 27 2.44 13.69 8.89
CA GLU A 27 1.41 13.30 9.85
C GLU A 27 1.20 11.77 9.89
N LEU A 28 1.20 11.12 8.72
CA LEU A 28 1.14 9.65 8.61
C LEU A 28 2.35 9.00 9.29
N GLU A 29 3.57 9.40 8.92
CA GLU A 29 4.83 8.88 9.49
C GLU A 29 4.86 9.06 11.00
N LYS A 30 4.48 10.24 11.48
CA LYS A 30 4.43 10.58 12.91
C LYS A 30 3.39 9.77 13.66
N THR A 31 2.18 9.60 13.12
CA THR A 31 1.08 8.92 13.80
C THR A 31 1.36 7.42 13.91
N LEU A 32 1.90 6.81 12.86
CA LEU A 32 2.26 5.39 12.87
C LEU A 32 3.64 5.13 13.51
N ASN A 33 4.41 6.17 13.79
CA ASN A 33 5.78 6.15 14.30
C ASN A 33 6.72 5.30 13.43
N ILE A 34 6.72 5.60 12.12
CA ILE A 34 7.48 4.89 11.07
C ILE A 34 8.16 5.88 10.13
N ILE A 35 9.04 5.36 9.27
CA ILE A 35 9.62 6.12 8.16
C ILE A 35 9.18 5.43 6.87
N LEU A 36 8.50 6.17 5.99
CA LEU A 36 8.03 5.64 4.72
C LEU A 36 9.19 5.53 3.71
N PRO A 37 9.16 4.49 2.85
CA PRO A 37 10.10 4.36 1.75
C PRO A 37 10.06 5.55 0.79
N LYS A 38 11.19 5.82 0.14
CA LYS A 38 11.33 6.96 -0.78
C LYS A 38 10.38 6.86 -1.97
N ASP A 39 10.29 5.69 -2.58
CA ASP A 39 9.41 5.40 -3.72
C ASP A 39 7.93 5.53 -3.33
N PHE A 40 7.52 5.07 -2.15
CA PHE A 40 6.18 5.33 -1.62
C PHE A 40 5.90 6.83 -1.55
N LYS A 41 6.81 7.63 -0.97
CA LYS A 41 6.62 9.09 -0.86
C LYS A 41 6.54 9.78 -2.22
N GLU A 42 7.35 9.36 -3.18
CA GLU A 42 7.30 9.92 -4.53
C GLU A 42 5.99 9.56 -5.24
N ILE A 43 5.49 8.32 -5.08
CA ILE A 43 4.18 7.90 -5.62
C ILE A 43 3.02 8.60 -4.91
N ALA A 44 3.09 8.74 -3.58
CA ALA A 44 2.10 9.43 -2.78
C ALA A 44 1.91 10.90 -3.17
N SER A 45 2.90 11.51 -3.83
CA SER A 45 2.80 12.88 -4.36
C SER A 45 1.82 13.02 -5.54
N PHE A 46 1.43 11.92 -6.18
CA PHE A 46 0.49 11.92 -7.31
C PHE A 46 -0.64 10.90 -7.23
N PHE A 47 -0.57 9.93 -6.31
CA PHE A 47 -1.62 8.95 -6.01
C PHE A 47 -1.92 8.97 -4.51
N SER A 48 -3.19 8.99 -4.09
CA SER A 48 -3.56 9.08 -2.67
C SER A 48 -4.13 7.80 -2.05
N GLY A 49 -4.09 6.68 -2.76
CA GLY A 49 -4.85 5.48 -2.44
C GLY A 49 -6.14 5.40 -3.27
N GLY A 50 -7.07 4.56 -2.86
CA GLY A 50 -8.27 4.25 -3.63
C GLY A 50 -8.07 3.11 -4.63
N SER A 51 -9.08 2.91 -5.47
CA SER A 51 -9.12 1.83 -6.46
C SER A 51 -8.08 2.05 -7.56
N LEU A 52 -7.26 1.03 -7.78
CA LEU A 52 -6.35 0.96 -8.93
C LEU A 52 -6.13 -0.51 -9.31
N GLY A 53 -6.46 -0.87 -10.55
CA GLY A 53 -6.50 -2.27 -10.96
C GLY A 53 -7.57 -3.02 -10.14
N ILE A 54 -7.24 -4.22 -9.68
CA ILE A 54 -8.16 -5.06 -8.89
C ILE A 54 -8.15 -4.73 -7.39
N ILE A 55 -7.37 -3.75 -6.94
CA ILE A 55 -7.15 -3.46 -5.51
C ILE A 55 -7.73 -2.10 -5.11
N ASP A 56 -8.55 -2.13 -4.06
CA ASP A 56 -8.98 -0.94 -3.33
C ASP A 56 -7.97 -0.60 -2.22
N ASN A 57 -7.04 0.30 -2.50
CA ASN A 57 -6.05 0.73 -1.51
C ASN A 57 -6.68 1.69 -0.50
N TYR A 58 -6.31 1.58 0.77
CA TYR A 58 -6.71 2.56 1.77
C TYR A 58 -6.16 3.94 1.44
N ASN A 59 -6.96 4.98 1.72
CA ASN A 59 -6.55 6.36 1.49
C ASN A 59 -5.34 6.72 2.37
N PHE A 60 -4.38 7.46 1.83
CA PHE A 60 -3.18 7.85 2.57
C PHE A 60 -3.44 9.01 3.54
N ALA A 61 -4.46 9.80 3.26
CA ALA A 61 -4.96 10.84 4.16
C ALA A 61 -6.35 10.49 4.68
N LYS A 62 -6.70 11.09 5.83
CA LYS A 62 -8.04 10.95 6.40
C LYS A 62 -9.07 11.66 5.50
N THR A 63 -9.96 10.88 4.90
CA THR A 63 -11.07 11.33 4.06
C THR A 63 -12.40 11.17 4.80
N CYS A 64 -13.47 11.79 4.28
CA CYS A 64 -14.83 11.59 4.81
C CYS A 64 -15.43 10.22 4.44
N GLU A 65 -14.85 9.54 3.46
CA GLU A 65 -15.36 8.30 2.87
C GLU A 65 -14.23 7.26 2.76
N GLY A 66 -14.54 6.00 3.09
CA GLY A 66 -13.60 4.89 3.09
C GLY A 66 -12.66 4.82 4.31
N GLY A 67 -11.93 3.71 4.42
CA GLY A 67 -10.84 3.55 5.38
C GLY A 67 -9.60 4.35 4.96
N ASN A 68 -8.72 4.64 5.91
CA ASN A 68 -7.42 5.23 5.64
C ASN A 68 -6.31 4.40 6.27
N ILE A 69 -5.12 4.50 5.68
CA ILE A 69 -3.94 3.70 6.01
C ILE A 69 -3.58 3.78 7.50
N VAL A 70 -3.80 4.92 8.15
CA VAL A 70 -3.48 5.13 9.56
C VAL A 70 -4.48 4.41 10.45
N ASP A 71 -5.77 4.72 10.32
CA ASP A 71 -6.83 4.15 11.16
C ASP A 71 -6.88 2.62 11.02
N GLU A 72 -6.70 2.09 9.80
CA GLU A 72 -6.76 0.66 9.53
C GLU A 72 -5.52 -0.09 10.02
N THR A 73 -4.34 0.53 9.90
CA THR A 73 -3.12 -0.03 10.50
C THR A 73 -3.24 -0.07 12.02
N LEU A 74 -3.74 0.99 12.66
CA LEU A 74 -3.95 1.01 14.11
C LEU A 74 -5.00 -0.02 14.55
N ARG A 75 -6.11 -0.14 13.82
CA ARG A 75 -7.14 -1.15 14.09
C ARG A 75 -6.55 -2.56 14.08
N LEU A 76 -5.73 -2.92 13.09
CA LEU A 76 -5.10 -4.25 13.02
C LEU A 76 -3.99 -4.43 14.05
N ARG A 77 -3.25 -3.38 14.41
CA ARG A 77 -2.33 -3.42 15.56
C ARG A 77 -3.06 -3.79 16.85
N GLU A 78 -4.23 -3.22 17.09
CA GLU A 78 -5.05 -3.52 18.27
C GLU A 78 -5.72 -4.90 18.19
N ALA A 79 -6.29 -5.26 17.05
CA ALA A 79 -7.11 -6.46 16.90
C ALA A 79 -6.28 -7.76 16.92
N ILE A 80 -5.09 -7.74 16.31
CA ILE A 80 -4.30 -8.96 16.05
C ILE A 80 -2.83 -8.82 16.46
N ASN A 81 -2.46 -7.74 17.16
CA ASN A 81 -1.06 -7.43 17.51
C ASN A 81 -0.15 -7.31 16.28
N LEU A 82 -0.64 -6.70 15.19
CA LEU A 82 0.18 -6.45 14.00
C LEU A 82 1.48 -5.71 14.41
N PRO A 83 2.67 -6.19 14.02
CA PRO A 83 3.92 -5.54 14.42
C PRO A 83 4.05 -4.11 13.87
N ALA A 84 4.73 -3.24 14.62
CA ALA A 84 4.81 -1.81 14.32
C ALA A 84 5.56 -1.47 13.00
N ASN A 85 6.37 -2.39 12.47
CA ASN A 85 7.02 -2.23 11.17
C ASN A 85 6.08 -2.47 9.98
N PHE A 86 4.87 -2.98 10.20
CA PHE A 86 3.89 -3.17 9.13
C PHE A 86 2.95 -1.98 9.02
N ILE A 87 2.60 -1.69 7.76
CA ILE A 87 1.54 -0.77 7.37
C ILE A 87 0.54 -1.52 6.51
N VAL A 88 -0.75 -1.31 6.73
CA VAL A 88 -1.82 -1.99 6.00
C VAL A 88 -2.22 -1.16 4.80
N LEU A 89 -2.02 -1.68 3.59
CA LEU A 89 -2.33 -0.98 2.33
C LEU A 89 -3.74 -1.29 1.84
N SER A 90 -4.23 -2.51 2.03
CA SER A 90 -5.56 -2.93 1.63
C SER A 90 -5.96 -4.20 2.38
N GLU A 91 -7.26 -4.44 2.49
CA GLU A 91 -7.85 -5.67 3.03
C GLU A 91 -8.89 -6.22 2.04
N PRO A 92 -8.44 -6.83 0.92
CA PRO A 92 -9.35 -7.50 -0.01
C PRO A 92 -10.04 -8.69 0.67
N PRO A 93 -11.14 -9.24 0.12
CA PRO A 93 -11.81 -10.40 0.69
C PRO A 93 -10.82 -11.54 0.97
N GLU A 94 -10.87 -12.06 2.20
CA GLU A 94 -10.06 -13.20 2.67
C GLU A 94 -8.53 -12.99 2.57
N SER A 95 -8.05 -11.76 2.45
CA SER A 95 -6.62 -11.48 2.34
C SER A 95 -6.23 -10.12 2.89
N LEU A 96 -4.92 -9.89 3.02
CA LEU A 96 -4.35 -8.65 3.53
C LEU A 96 -3.13 -8.27 2.71
N ILE A 97 -3.04 -7.00 2.34
CA ILE A 97 -1.88 -6.41 1.68
C ILE A 97 -1.20 -5.47 2.67
N VAL A 98 0.05 -5.76 3.00
CA VAL A 98 0.86 -4.97 3.94
C VAL A 98 2.19 -4.56 3.32
N MET A 99 2.71 -3.44 3.80
CA MET A 99 4.09 -3.04 3.60
C MET A 99 4.92 -3.38 4.84
N ASP A 100 5.97 -4.20 4.69
CA ASP A 100 6.97 -4.50 5.72
C ASP A 100 8.11 -3.48 5.65
N LEU A 101 8.39 -2.75 6.73
CA LEU A 101 9.45 -1.74 6.79
C LEU A 101 10.75 -2.19 7.50
N LYS A 102 10.86 -3.44 7.97
CA LYS A 102 11.91 -3.85 8.92
C LYS A 102 13.33 -3.90 8.32
N GLU A 103 13.46 -4.37 7.09
CA GLU A 103 14.75 -4.51 6.39
C GLU A 103 14.74 -3.69 5.09
N LYS A 104 14.70 -4.38 3.94
CA LYS A 104 14.34 -3.77 2.67
C LYS A 104 12.82 -3.65 2.64
N PRO A 105 12.25 -2.44 2.51
CA PRO A 105 10.81 -2.29 2.43
C PRO A 105 10.24 -3.15 1.31
N SER A 106 9.21 -3.94 1.59
CA SER A 106 8.58 -4.85 0.62
C SER A 106 7.08 -4.90 0.83
N ILE A 107 6.34 -5.26 -0.22
CA ILE A 107 4.89 -5.41 -0.16
C ILE A 107 4.58 -6.89 -0.12
N ILE A 108 3.67 -7.30 0.75
CA ILE A 108 3.26 -8.69 0.95
C ILE A 108 1.75 -8.75 0.85
N TRP A 109 1.25 -9.56 -0.08
CA TRP A 109 -0.15 -9.96 -0.14
C TRP A 109 -0.28 -11.40 0.36
N CYS A 110 -0.93 -11.55 1.50
CA CYS A 110 -1.11 -12.85 2.16
C CYS A 110 -2.58 -13.14 2.45
N ASP A 111 -2.88 -14.42 2.66
CA ASP A 111 -4.20 -14.90 3.08
C ASP A 111 -4.52 -14.42 4.50
N ALA A 112 -5.79 -14.11 4.77
CA ALA A 112 -6.26 -13.65 6.08
C ALA A 112 -5.91 -14.63 7.22
N ASN A 113 -5.84 -15.93 6.94
CA ASN A 113 -5.47 -16.96 7.91
C ASN A 113 -3.98 -16.92 8.28
N ASP A 114 -3.14 -16.32 7.44
CA ASP A 114 -1.69 -16.23 7.65
C ASP A 114 -1.25 -14.89 8.22
N VAL A 115 -2.17 -13.96 8.46
CA VAL A 115 -1.85 -12.62 8.98
C VAL A 115 -1.15 -12.70 10.34
N SER A 116 -1.52 -13.65 11.21
CA SER A 116 -0.83 -13.87 12.49
C SER A 116 0.61 -14.38 12.34
N ASN A 117 1.00 -14.87 11.16
CA ASN A 117 2.32 -15.41 10.87
C ASN A 117 3.23 -14.40 10.13
N LEU A 118 2.75 -13.19 9.84
CA LEU A 118 3.48 -12.15 9.10
C LEU A 118 4.87 -11.87 9.69
N GLU A 119 4.99 -11.79 11.01
CA GLU A 119 6.27 -11.50 11.67
C GLU A 119 7.31 -12.62 11.45
N HIS A 120 6.84 -13.87 11.41
CA HIS A 120 7.69 -15.05 11.29
C HIS A 120 7.89 -15.48 9.84
N LYS A 121 7.21 -14.82 8.89
CA LYS A 121 7.18 -15.17 7.45
C LYS A 121 6.90 -16.66 7.22
N SER A 122 6.08 -17.25 8.10
CA SER A 122 5.73 -18.67 8.12
C SER A 122 4.31 -18.86 7.59
N PHE A 123 4.13 -18.66 6.29
CA PHE A 123 2.83 -18.71 5.65
C PHE A 123 2.41 -20.15 5.33
N CYS A 124 1.13 -20.45 5.48
CA CYS A 124 0.53 -21.71 5.03
C CYS A 124 0.44 -21.75 3.50
N ASN A 125 0.14 -20.61 2.89
CA ASN A 125 0.18 -20.40 1.43
C ASN A 125 1.29 -19.40 1.07
N GLU A 126 2.01 -19.62 -0.02
CA GLU A 126 3.05 -18.70 -0.47
C GLU A 126 2.43 -17.33 -0.82
N PRO A 127 2.82 -16.23 -0.16
CA PRO A 127 2.26 -14.91 -0.44
C PRO A 127 2.85 -14.33 -1.73
N ASN A 128 2.13 -13.39 -2.35
CA ASN A 128 2.74 -12.55 -3.38
C ASN A 128 3.60 -11.49 -2.71
N VAL A 129 4.82 -11.28 -3.22
CA VAL A 129 5.77 -10.33 -2.65
C VAL A 129 6.36 -9.46 -3.75
N TRP A 130 6.33 -8.15 -3.54
CA TRP A 130 7.01 -7.16 -4.38
C TRP A 130 8.20 -6.58 -3.65
N GLU A 131 9.28 -6.33 -4.37
CA GLU A 131 10.53 -5.91 -3.74
C GLU A 131 10.52 -4.48 -3.20
N ASP A 132 9.62 -3.64 -3.74
CA ASP A 132 9.42 -2.25 -3.34
C ASP A 132 8.00 -1.79 -3.71
N TYR A 133 7.62 -0.58 -3.29
CA TYR A 133 6.28 -0.06 -3.53
C TYR A 133 6.08 0.32 -5.01
N SER A 134 7.15 0.70 -5.71
CA SER A 134 7.09 1.01 -7.14
C SER A 134 6.73 -0.20 -8.00
N GLU A 135 7.21 -1.39 -7.64
CA GLU A 135 6.85 -2.65 -8.32
C GLU A 135 5.39 -3.03 -8.09
N TYR A 136 4.93 -2.98 -6.85
CA TYR A 136 3.51 -3.18 -6.51
C TYR A 136 2.61 -2.21 -7.28
N PHE A 137 2.92 -0.91 -7.24
CA PHE A 137 2.14 0.10 -7.95
C PHE A 137 2.15 -0.09 -9.48
N ASN A 138 3.26 -0.57 -10.04
CA ASN A 138 3.36 -0.89 -11.45
C ASN A 138 2.45 -2.05 -11.87
N GLU A 139 2.31 -3.08 -11.03
CA GLU A 139 1.39 -4.19 -11.27
C GLU A 139 -0.05 -3.68 -11.31
N LEU A 140 -0.49 -2.93 -10.28
CA LEU A 140 -1.83 -2.33 -10.25
C LEU A 140 -2.12 -1.43 -11.47
N LEU A 141 -1.13 -0.64 -11.89
CA LEU A 141 -1.24 0.18 -13.10
C LEU A 141 -1.38 -0.67 -14.36
N THR A 142 -0.69 -1.79 -14.44
CA THR A 142 -0.73 -2.67 -15.61
C THR A 142 -2.09 -3.35 -15.71
N ASP A 143 -2.64 -3.83 -14.58
CA ASP A 143 -4.00 -4.39 -14.52
C ASP A 143 -5.04 -3.35 -15.00
N GLU A 144 -4.96 -2.11 -14.50
CA GLU A 144 -5.85 -1.02 -14.93
C GLU A 144 -5.70 -0.67 -16.43
N GLU A 145 -4.48 -0.74 -16.96
CA GLU A 145 -4.22 -0.53 -18.39
C GLU A 145 -4.81 -1.66 -19.25
N GLU A 146 -4.70 -2.91 -18.80
CA GLU A 146 -5.26 -4.09 -19.50
C GLU A 146 -6.79 -4.09 -19.48
N ASP A 147 -7.41 -3.76 -18.35
CA ASP A 147 -8.87 -3.69 -18.22
C ASP A 147 -9.48 -2.65 -19.17
N LYS A 148 -8.82 -1.49 -19.37
CA LYS A 148 -9.29 -0.47 -20.32
C LYS A 148 -9.11 -0.84 -21.80
N LEU A 149 -8.31 -1.86 -22.10
CA LEU A 149 -8.11 -2.39 -23.45
C LEU A 149 -9.09 -3.53 -23.79
N SER A 150 -9.81 -4.05 -22.79
CA SER A 150 -10.82 -5.10 -22.93
C SER A 150 -12.21 -4.57 -23.32
#